data_AF-A0A6V7V1L3-F1
#
_entry.id   AF-A0A6V7V1L3-F1
#
_cell.length_a   1.000
_cell.length_b   1.000
_cell.length_c   1.000
_cell.angle_alpha   90.00
_cell.angle_beta   90.00
_cell.angle_gamma   90.00
#
_symmetry.space_group_name_H-M   'P 1'
#
loop_
_entity.id
_entity.type
_entity.pdbx_description
1 polymer ?
#
loop_
_entity_poly.entity_id
_entity_poly.type
_entity_poly.pdbx_seq_one_letter_code
_entity_poly.pdbx_strand_id
1 'polypeptide(L)'
;MSGTYINSIGNARVPILSISISGVEMDIMAAPIPYNNIPENFDPTNIANEEIVNKNKKILNELIDGMIKQNDQFYNKSILVLTGYRIAYNIKSKFIQTTKQSSLFVDLLRSVKLWAKRKQIYSNVFGYLSGTILILMTPKINFIYSTGDLTYLLQQFFKVFSEWQWPFPVLLEALTSQELITKYLNNQNNYLIDSWYLSNIKNENQPSIMPIISPKFPEQNVAFNINEYTKSIILRETKKASDHFKNLNHNNLTKEWWQKTIFKKINYKLIYKHFILVICTVPIKIKENINNYFGNFKCGLLKTKLRLMLKEWTEKINREKNRIRGISCNFWI
;
A
#
# COMPACT_ATOMS: atom_id res chain seq x y z
N MET A 1 25.31 -20.10 -11.33
CA MET A 1 24.16 -20.25 -12.27
C MET A 1 22.94 -19.64 -11.60
N SER A 2 22.53 -18.44 -12.01
CA SER A 2 21.32 -17.79 -11.51
C SER A 2 20.10 -18.56 -12.01
N GLY A 3 19.63 -19.53 -11.23
CA GLY A 3 18.47 -20.33 -11.62
C GLY A 3 17.23 -19.45 -11.79
N THR A 4 16.61 -19.55 -12.97
CA THR A 4 15.25 -19.06 -13.20
C THR A 4 14.31 -19.80 -12.25
N TYR A 5 13.53 -19.08 -11.46
CA TYR A 5 12.46 -19.69 -10.66
C TYR A 5 11.13 -19.01 -10.98
N ILE A 6 10.06 -19.79 -10.88
CA ILE A 6 8.69 -19.35 -11.11
C ILE A 6 7.89 -19.67 -9.84
N ASN A 7 7.19 -18.67 -9.31
CA ASN A 7 6.42 -18.77 -8.08
C ASN A 7 5.03 -18.16 -8.26
N SER A 8 4.01 -19.00 -8.46
CA SER A 8 2.61 -18.57 -8.61
C SER A 8 1.84 -18.55 -7.29
N ILE A 9 1.05 -17.49 -7.04
CA ILE A 9 0.16 -17.37 -5.88
C ILE A 9 -1.25 -16.99 -6.37
N GLY A 10 -2.01 -17.97 -6.89
CA GLY A 10 -3.36 -17.75 -7.45
C GLY A 10 -4.47 -17.42 -6.42
N ASN A 11 -4.31 -17.88 -5.17
CA ASN A 11 -5.31 -17.70 -4.11
C ASN A 11 -5.13 -16.40 -3.30
N ALA A 12 -4.16 -15.56 -3.67
CA ALA A 12 -4.02 -14.24 -3.07
C ALA A 12 -5.17 -13.30 -3.46
N ARG A 13 -5.36 -12.23 -2.67
CA ARG A 13 -6.31 -11.14 -2.99
C ARG A 13 -6.06 -10.57 -4.39
N VAL A 14 -4.79 -10.42 -4.75
CA VAL A 14 -4.35 -10.12 -6.11
C VAL A 14 -3.43 -11.28 -6.53
N PRO A 15 -3.79 -12.08 -7.55
CA PRO A 15 -2.94 -13.14 -8.06
C PRO A 15 -1.64 -12.59 -8.62
N ILE A 16 -0.52 -13.20 -8.24
CA ILE A 16 0.82 -12.79 -8.67
C ILE A 16 1.61 -14.02 -9.08
N LEU A 17 2.35 -13.87 -10.18
CA LEU A 17 3.38 -14.78 -10.64
C LEU A 17 4.74 -14.09 -10.50
N SER A 18 5.50 -14.46 -9.48
CA SER A 18 6.86 -13.96 -9.29
C SER A 18 7.85 -14.81 -10.09
N ILE A 19 8.65 -14.18 -10.93
CA ILE A 19 9.68 -14.83 -11.76
C ILE A 19 11.03 -14.16 -11.56
N SER A 20 12.13 -14.89 -11.75
CA SER A 20 13.47 -14.30 -11.85
C SER A 20 14.08 -14.62 -13.21
N ILE A 21 14.33 -13.60 -14.04
CA ILE A 21 14.98 -13.75 -15.35
C ILE A 21 16.29 -12.98 -15.29
N SER A 22 17.42 -13.65 -15.56
CA SER A 22 18.75 -13.05 -15.55
C SER A 22 19.09 -12.29 -14.26
N GLY A 23 18.62 -12.79 -13.11
CA GLY A 23 18.81 -12.15 -11.81
C GLY A 23 17.87 -10.98 -11.51
N VAL A 24 16.97 -10.62 -12.43
CA VAL A 24 15.94 -9.61 -12.22
C VAL A 24 14.66 -10.29 -11.75
N GLU A 25 14.23 -9.99 -10.52
CA GLU A 25 12.93 -10.42 -9.99
C GLU A 25 11.81 -9.54 -10.58
N MET A 26 10.76 -10.19 -11.08
CA MET A 26 9.57 -9.56 -11.65
C MET A 26 8.32 -10.21 -11.09
N ASP A 27 7.33 -9.38 -10.75
CA ASP A 27 5.99 -9.82 -10.38
C ASP A 27 5.04 -9.56 -11.55
N ILE A 28 4.49 -10.61 -12.13
CA ILE A 28 3.52 -10.56 -13.23
C ILE A 28 2.13 -10.73 -12.65
N MET A 29 1.22 -9.83 -13.04
CA MET A 29 -0.20 -9.91 -12.73
C MET A 29 -0.97 -9.98 -14.05
N ALA A 30 -2.05 -10.74 -14.07
CA ALA A 30 -2.94 -10.86 -15.22
C ALA A 30 -4.36 -10.47 -14.81
N ALA A 31 -5.03 -9.72 -15.66
CA ALA A 31 -6.41 -9.29 -15.49
C ALA A 31 -7.22 -9.71 -16.73
N PRO A 32 -7.95 -10.83 -16.68
CA PRO A 32 -8.98 -11.11 -17.67
C PRO A 32 -9.95 -9.94 -17.81
N ILE A 33 -10.27 -9.55 -19.04
CA ILE A 33 -11.20 -8.46 -19.36
C ILE A 33 -12.40 -9.01 -20.16
N PRO A 34 -13.57 -8.35 -20.11
CA PRO A 34 -14.80 -8.82 -20.76
C PRO A 34 -14.86 -8.52 -22.26
N TYR A 35 -13.71 -8.27 -22.89
CA TYR A 35 -13.59 -7.87 -24.28
C TYR A 35 -12.71 -8.88 -25.01
N ASN A 36 -13.08 -9.19 -26.26
CA ASN A 36 -12.32 -10.14 -27.09
C ASN A 36 -10.92 -9.62 -27.43
N ASN A 37 -10.77 -8.30 -27.53
CA ASN A 37 -9.52 -7.64 -27.90
C ASN A 37 -9.26 -6.45 -26.96
N ILE A 38 -7.98 -6.20 -26.66
CA ILE A 38 -7.53 -4.94 -26.08
C ILE A 38 -7.59 -3.89 -27.21
N PRO A 39 -8.13 -2.68 -26.98
CA PRO A 39 -8.15 -1.64 -28.01
C PRO A 39 -6.74 -1.37 -28.56
N GLU A 40 -6.57 -1.39 -29.88
CA GLU A 40 -5.24 -1.24 -30.54
C GLU A 40 -4.54 0.07 -30.19
N ASN A 41 -5.31 1.08 -29.80
CA ASN A 41 -4.83 2.40 -29.42
C ASN A 41 -4.56 2.56 -27.92
N PHE A 42 -4.61 1.47 -27.15
CA PHE A 42 -4.26 1.45 -25.73
C PHE A 42 -2.77 1.21 -25.56
N ASP A 43 -2.01 2.29 -25.43
CA ASP A 43 -0.59 2.24 -25.07
C ASP A 43 -0.37 3.00 -23.76
N PRO A 44 -0.46 2.30 -22.61
CA PRO A 44 -0.31 2.95 -21.32
C PRO A 44 1.16 3.18 -20.95
N THR A 45 2.12 2.83 -21.82
CA THR A 45 3.52 3.22 -21.63
C THR A 45 3.77 4.64 -22.15
N ASN A 46 2.99 5.06 -23.16
CA ASN A 46 3.06 6.39 -23.74
C ASN A 46 2.33 7.42 -22.88
N ILE A 47 3.10 8.39 -22.39
CA ILE A 47 2.65 9.52 -21.59
C ILE A 47 3.19 10.84 -22.14
N ALA A 48 3.49 10.89 -23.45
CA ALA A 48 4.19 12.00 -24.08
C ALA A 48 3.36 13.30 -24.11
N ASN A 49 2.03 13.20 -24.22
CA ASN A 49 1.13 14.34 -24.20
C ASN A 49 -0.16 14.05 -23.42
N GLU A 50 -0.90 15.11 -23.09
CA GLU A 50 -2.10 15.04 -22.27
C GLU A 50 -3.26 14.31 -22.98
N GLU A 51 -3.36 14.42 -24.30
CA GLU A 51 -4.39 13.75 -25.10
C GLU A 51 -4.28 12.22 -25.02
N ILE A 52 -3.08 11.67 -25.23
CA ILE A 52 -2.79 10.23 -25.11
C ILE A 52 -3.07 9.76 -23.69
N VAL A 53 -2.63 10.54 -22.69
CA VAL A 53 -2.90 10.24 -21.28
C VAL A 53 -4.40 10.15 -21.01
N ASN A 54 -5.19 11.12 -21.49
CA ASN A 54 -6.63 11.17 -21.26
C ASN A 54 -7.35 10.02 -22.00
N LYS A 55 -6.90 9.68 -23.20
CA LYS A 55 -7.39 8.52 -23.96
C LYS A 55 -7.11 7.21 -23.23
N ASN A 56 -5.90 6.99 -22.75
CA ASN A 56 -5.53 5.82 -21.97
C ASN A 56 -6.30 5.72 -20.65
N LYS A 57 -6.49 6.84 -19.94
CA LYS A 57 -7.33 6.90 -18.73
C LYS A 57 -8.77 6.51 -19.03
N LYS A 58 -9.33 7.01 -20.14
CA LYS A 58 -10.69 6.69 -20.57
C LYS A 58 -10.83 5.20 -20.82
N ILE A 59 -9.94 4.61 -21.62
CA ILE A 59 -9.95 3.16 -21.90
C ILE A 59 -9.83 2.35 -20.61
N LEU A 60 -8.89 2.70 -19.73
CA LEU A 60 -8.70 1.97 -18.47
C LEU A 60 -9.93 2.03 -17.56
N ASN A 61 -10.63 3.16 -17.52
CA ASN A 61 -11.89 3.29 -16.78
C ASN A 61 -13.01 2.48 -17.45
N GLU A 62 -13.15 2.53 -18.77
CA GLU A 62 -14.15 1.75 -19.51
C GLU A 62 -13.96 0.23 -19.32
N LEU A 63 -12.70 -0.25 -19.26
CA LEU A 63 -12.41 -1.65 -18.95
C LEU A 63 -12.91 -2.04 -17.56
N ILE A 64 -12.64 -1.20 -16.55
CA ILE A 64 -13.07 -1.44 -15.16
C ILE A 64 -14.59 -1.35 -15.04
N ASP A 65 -15.20 -0.32 -15.63
CA ASP A 65 -16.65 -0.09 -15.63
C ASP A 65 -17.40 -1.21 -16.38
N GLY A 66 -16.82 -1.74 -17.46
CA GLY A 66 -17.34 -2.89 -18.19
C GLY A 66 -17.42 -4.14 -17.31
N MET A 67 -16.33 -4.43 -16.57
CA MET A 67 -16.30 -5.53 -15.59
C MET A 67 -17.31 -5.33 -14.46
N ILE A 68 -17.42 -4.11 -13.94
CA ILE A 68 -18.39 -3.75 -12.92
C ILE A 68 -19.82 -4.01 -13.41
N LYS A 69 -20.15 -3.57 -14.63
CA LYS A 69 -21.50 -3.70 -15.20
C LYS A 69 -21.90 -5.15 -15.45
N GLN A 70 -20.95 -6.01 -15.83
CA GLN A 70 -21.20 -7.44 -15.97
C GLN A 70 -21.51 -8.13 -14.65
N ASN A 71 -21.01 -7.56 -13.54
CA ASN A 71 -21.40 -7.95 -12.20
C ASN A 71 -21.16 -9.45 -11.91
N ASP A 72 -20.00 -9.92 -12.37
CA ASP A 72 -19.54 -11.30 -12.24
C ASP A 72 -18.31 -11.36 -11.32
N GLN A 73 -18.38 -12.23 -10.31
CA GLN A 73 -17.31 -12.49 -9.35
C GLN A 73 -15.98 -12.85 -10.04
N PHE A 74 -16.02 -13.43 -11.23
CA PHE A 74 -14.86 -13.75 -12.04
C PHE A 74 -13.91 -12.54 -12.20
N TYR A 75 -14.46 -11.33 -12.37
CA TYR A 75 -13.67 -10.13 -12.63
C TYR A 75 -13.16 -9.39 -11.38
N ASN A 76 -13.53 -9.79 -10.16
CA ASN A 76 -13.12 -9.06 -8.95
C ASN A 76 -11.61 -8.90 -8.84
N LYS A 77 -10.87 -9.98 -9.13
CA LYS A 77 -9.40 -9.97 -9.08
C LYS A 77 -8.84 -9.10 -10.21
N SER A 78 -9.44 -9.12 -11.40
CA SER A 78 -9.08 -8.25 -12.53
C SER A 78 -9.28 -6.77 -12.19
N ILE A 79 -10.41 -6.42 -11.57
CA ILE A 79 -10.72 -5.07 -11.09
C ILE A 79 -9.64 -4.61 -10.11
N LEU A 80 -9.22 -5.45 -9.16
CA LEU A 80 -8.15 -5.11 -8.20
C LEU A 80 -6.78 -4.90 -8.88
N VAL A 81 -6.42 -5.77 -9.84
CA VAL A 81 -5.18 -5.64 -10.61
C VAL A 81 -5.17 -4.32 -11.41
N LEU A 82 -6.23 -4.06 -12.18
CA LEU A 82 -6.33 -2.84 -12.98
C LEU A 82 -6.46 -1.59 -12.11
N THR A 83 -7.07 -1.68 -10.92
CA THR A 83 -7.09 -0.57 -9.95
C THR A 83 -5.68 -0.24 -9.46
N GLY A 84 -4.87 -1.25 -9.13
CA GLY A 84 -3.46 -1.07 -8.80
C GLY A 84 -2.67 -0.36 -9.90
N TYR A 85 -2.89 -0.79 -11.15
CA TYR A 85 -2.28 -0.15 -12.32
C TYR A 85 -2.77 1.30 -12.51
N ARG A 86 -4.08 1.53 -12.42
CA ARG A 86 -4.73 2.84 -12.54
C ARG A 86 -4.19 3.84 -11.53
N ILE A 87 -3.96 3.43 -10.29
CA ILE A 87 -3.32 4.27 -9.25
C ILE A 87 -1.96 4.76 -9.76
N ALA A 88 -1.08 3.84 -10.14
CA ALA A 88 0.26 4.19 -10.60
C ALA A 88 0.22 5.08 -11.84
N TYR A 89 -0.63 4.75 -12.82
CA TYR A 89 -0.80 5.51 -14.05
C TYR A 89 -1.33 6.92 -13.81
N ASN A 90 -2.35 7.08 -12.96
CA ASN A 90 -2.94 8.38 -12.65
C ASN A 90 -1.96 9.30 -11.91
N ILE A 91 -1.23 8.77 -10.93
CA ILE A 91 -0.20 9.55 -10.23
C ILE A 91 0.93 9.90 -11.19
N LYS A 92 1.45 8.92 -11.93
CA LYS A 92 2.53 9.13 -12.89
C LYS A 92 2.15 10.22 -13.90
N SER A 93 0.99 10.11 -14.55
CA SER A 93 0.55 11.10 -15.54
C SER A 93 0.26 12.49 -14.95
N LYS A 94 -0.18 12.59 -13.69
CA LYS A 94 -0.48 13.87 -13.05
C LYS A 94 0.78 14.62 -12.59
N PHE A 95 1.81 13.92 -12.14
CA PHE A 95 3.06 14.55 -11.66
C PHE A 95 4.17 14.64 -12.72
N ILE A 96 4.01 13.98 -13.89
CA ILE A 96 4.98 14.05 -14.99
C ILE A 96 4.73 15.22 -15.96
N GLN A 97 3.68 16.02 -15.77
CA GLN A 97 3.37 17.15 -16.65
C GLN A 97 4.52 18.18 -16.77
N THR A 98 5.34 18.34 -15.73
CA THR A 98 6.59 19.11 -15.80
C THR A 98 7.77 18.31 -15.24
N THR A 99 8.93 18.42 -15.89
CA THR A 99 10.15 17.67 -15.52
C THR A 99 10.58 17.92 -14.08
N LYS A 100 10.45 19.16 -13.60
CA LYS A 100 10.82 19.57 -12.23
C LYS A 100 9.89 19.02 -11.15
N GLN A 101 8.57 19.04 -11.37
CA GLN A 101 7.61 18.49 -10.41
C GLN A 101 7.71 16.95 -10.35
N SER A 102 7.99 16.32 -11.50
CA SER A 102 8.24 14.88 -11.59
C SER A 102 9.43 14.45 -10.75
N SER A 103 10.59 15.10 -10.94
CA SER A 103 11.80 14.75 -10.19
C SER A 103 11.61 14.93 -8.70
N LEU A 104 11.00 16.06 -8.29
CA LEU A 104 10.72 16.36 -6.90
C LEU A 104 9.78 15.34 -6.25
N PHE A 105 8.70 14.96 -6.94
CA PHE A 105 7.77 13.92 -6.47
C PHE A 105 8.48 12.57 -6.28
N VAL A 106 9.29 12.17 -7.27
CA VAL A 106 10.03 10.91 -7.23
C VAL A 106 11.03 10.90 -6.08
N ASP A 107 11.74 12.00 -5.86
CA ASP A 107 12.74 12.11 -4.79
C ASP A 107 12.09 12.16 -3.41
N LEU A 108 10.93 12.79 -3.27
CA LEU A 108 10.12 12.74 -2.04
C LEU A 108 9.66 11.31 -1.75
N LEU A 109 9.10 10.63 -2.75
CA LEU A 109 8.64 9.24 -2.61
C LEU A 109 9.80 8.29 -2.26
N ARG A 110 10.98 8.46 -2.89
CA ARG A 110 12.20 7.72 -2.58
C ARG A 110 12.66 7.97 -1.15
N SER A 111 12.67 9.22 -0.72
CA SER A 111 13.06 9.63 0.63
C SER A 111 12.16 9.00 1.69
N VAL A 112 10.83 9.11 1.53
CA VAL A 112 9.86 8.49 2.43
C VAL A 112 9.99 6.96 2.43
N LYS A 113 10.17 6.33 1.27
CA LYS A 113 10.38 4.87 1.16
C LYS A 113 11.66 4.43 1.88
N LEU A 114 12.76 5.17 1.72
CA LEU A 114 14.01 4.90 2.41
C LEU A 114 13.85 5.02 3.93
N TRP A 115 13.22 6.10 4.39
CA TRP A 115 12.90 6.30 5.80
C TRP A 115 12.07 5.12 6.36
N ALA A 116 10.96 4.76 5.70
CA ALA A 116 10.09 3.68 6.15
C ALA A 116 10.83 2.34 6.25
N LYS A 117 11.71 2.04 5.28
CA LYS A 117 12.58 0.86 5.33
C LYS A 117 13.58 0.91 6.50
N ARG A 118 14.22 2.07 6.72
CA ARG A 118 15.20 2.26 7.82
C ARG A 118 14.56 2.15 9.20
N LYS A 119 13.29 2.56 9.34
CA LYS A 119 12.49 2.42 10.56
C LYS A 119 11.74 1.08 10.66
N GLN A 120 11.92 0.17 9.71
CA GLN A 120 11.27 -1.15 9.66
C GLN A 120 9.73 -1.12 9.65
N ILE A 121 9.15 -0.06 9.08
CA ILE A 121 7.69 0.13 8.93
C ILE A 121 7.27 0.05 7.44
N TYR A 122 7.96 -0.79 6.67
CA TYR A 122 7.68 -1.00 5.24
C TYR A 122 7.46 -2.49 4.95
N SER A 123 6.21 -2.95 5.05
CA SER A 123 5.77 -4.28 4.64
C SER A 123 4.24 -4.41 4.76
N ASN A 124 3.53 -4.43 3.63
CA ASN A 124 2.06 -4.60 3.64
C ASN A 124 1.64 -5.94 4.28
N VAL A 125 2.41 -7.00 4.05
CA VAL A 125 2.11 -8.36 4.55
C VAL A 125 2.09 -8.40 6.08
N PHE A 126 2.86 -7.54 6.74
CA PHE A 126 2.88 -7.39 8.20
C PHE A 126 2.03 -6.22 8.71
N GLY A 127 1.23 -5.59 7.85
CA GLY A 127 0.34 -4.50 8.26
C GLY A 127 1.04 -3.16 8.43
N TYR A 128 2.13 -2.92 7.71
CA TYR A 128 2.82 -1.62 7.65
C TYR A 128 2.67 -0.96 6.27
N LEU A 129 3.35 0.18 6.07
CA LEU A 129 3.33 0.93 4.82
C LEU A 129 3.86 0.10 3.64
N SER A 130 3.41 0.44 2.45
CA SER A 130 3.72 -0.25 1.19
C SER A 130 3.97 0.76 0.07
N GLY A 131 4.45 0.31 -1.09
CA GLY A 131 4.63 1.19 -2.25
C GLY A 131 3.34 1.92 -2.64
N THR A 132 2.23 1.17 -2.71
CA THR A 132 0.89 1.71 -3.05
C THR A 132 0.35 2.67 -1.99
N ILE A 133 0.68 2.46 -0.72
CA ILE A 133 0.33 3.40 0.35
C ILE A 133 1.12 4.71 0.19
N LEU A 134 2.44 4.62 0.04
CA LEU A 134 3.30 5.79 -0.06
C LEU A 134 3.03 6.62 -1.33
N ILE A 135 2.75 5.96 -2.46
CA ILE A 135 2.42 6.66 -3.72
C ILE A 135 1.09 7.40 -3.66
N LEU A 136 0.19 7.09 -2.72
CA LEU A 136 -1.05 7.83 -2.49
C LEU A 136 -0.91 8.90 -1.41
N MET A 137 -0.11 8.66 -0.36
CA MET A 137 0.17 9.65 0.68
C MET A 137 1.02 10.82 0.15
N THR A 138 2.03 10.53 -0.68
CA THR A 138 2.99 11.53 -1.16
C THR A 138 2.36 12.64 -2.01
N PRO A 139 1.51 12.33 -3.01
CA PRO A 139 0.75 13.33 -3.78
C PRO A 139 -0.07 14.29 -2.95
N LYS A 140 -0.65 13.82 -1.84
CA LYS A 140 -1.48 14.65 -0.96
C LYS A 140 -0.69 15.83 -0.42
N ILE A 141 0.59 15.63 -0.12
CA ILE A 141 1.50 16.68 0.34
C ILE A 141 1.79 17.65 -0.79
N ASN A 142 2.12 17.17 -1.98
CA ASN A 142 2.38 18.04 -3.14
C ASN A 142 1.15 18.89 -3.53
N PHE A 143 -0.08 18.37 -3.37
CA PHE A 143 -1.29 19.16 -3.63
C PHE A 143 -1.50 20.28 -2.61
N ILE A 144 -1.10 20.09 -1.34
CA ILE A 144 -1.23 21.11 -0.29
C ILE A 144 -0.06 22.11 -0.35
N TYR A 145 1.13 21.64 -0.71
CA TYR A 145 2.39 22.40 -0.65
C TYR A 145 3.10 22.45 -2.02
N SER A 146 2.41 22.95 -3.04
CA SER A 146 2.84 22.87 -4.45
C SER A 146 4.17 23.56 -4.80
N THR A 147 4.65 24.47 -3.96
CA THR A 147 5.85 25.30 -4.20
C THR A 147 7.06 24.94 -3.34
N GLY A 148 6.94 23.91 -2.48
CA GLY A 148 7.99 23.51 -1.55
C GLY A 148 9.20 22.85 -2.22
N ASP A 149 10.39 23.02 -1.63
CA ASP A 149 11.54 22.18 -1.97
C ASP A 149 11.42 20.77 -1.36
N LEU A 150 12.36 19.88 -1.69
CA LEU A 150 12.31 18.49 -1.23
C LEU A 150 12.33 18.37 0.30
N THR A 151 13.15 19.19 0.97
CA THR A 151 13.32 19.17 2.43
C THR A 151 12.03 19.60 3.11
N TYR A 152 11.44 20.69 2.63
CA TYR A 152 10.17 21.22 3.09
C TYR A 152 9.04 20.22 2.86
N LEU A 153 8.92 19.64 1.67
CA LEU A 153 7.90 18.63 1.39
C LEU A 153 8.03 17.41 2.29
N LEU A 154 9.26 16.96 2.57
CA LEU A 154 9.52 15.85 3.48
C LEU A 154 9.16 16.20 4.93
N GLN A 155 9.47 17.42 5.38
CA GLN A 155 9.02 17.95 6.67
C GLN A 155 7.49 17.96 6.76
N GLN A 156 6.82 18.48 5.74
CA GLN A 156 5.36 18.56 5.69
C GLN A 156 4.72 17.17 5.64
N PHE A 157 5.33 16.19 4.95
CA PHE A 157 4.89 14.81 4.98
C PHE A 157 4.83 14.27 6.41
N PHE A 158 5.92 14.41 7.18
CA PHE A 158 5.94 13.92 8.56
C PHE A 158 5.00 14.70 9.47
N LYS A 159 4.94 16.03 9.33
CA LYS A 159 4.03 16.86 10.13
C LYS A 159 2.57 16.44 9.90
N VAL A 160 2.11 16.51 8.65
CA VAL A 160 0.73 16.21 8.26
C VAL A 160 0.31 14.82 8.71
N PHE A 161 1.10 13.78 8.42
CA PHE A 161 0.69 12.41 8.75
C PHE A 161 0.89 12.02 10.21
N SER A 162 1.71 12.76 10.97
CA SER A 162 1.80 12.60 12.43
C SER A 162 0.62 13.23 13.18
N GLU A 163 0.03 14.28 12.63
CA GLU A 163 -1.07 15.06 13.22
C GLU A 163 -2.42 14.77 12.54
N TRP A 164 -2.43 13.89 11.54
CA TRP A 164 -3.62 13.49 10.80
C TRP A 164 -4.64 12.84 11.74
N GLN A 165 -5.89 13.27 11.62
CA GLN A 165 -6.99 12.86 12.47
C GLN A 165 -7.50 11.46 12.07
N TRP A 166 -6.68 10.41 12.25
CA TRP A 166 -7.12 9.04 11.96
C TRP A 166 -8.36 8.67 12.80
N PRO A 167 -9.39 8.02 12.22
CA PRO A 167 -9.42 7.33 10.94
C PRO A 167 -10.01 8.15 9.76
N PHE A 168 -9.95 9.49 9.76
CA PHE A 168 -10.37 10.24 8.56
C PHE A 168 -9.54 9.80 7.33
N PRO A 169 -10.18 9.53 6.17
CA PRO A 169 -9.48 8.93 5.04
C PRO A 169 -8.56 9.91 4.31
N VAL A 170 -7.42 9.41 3.85
CA VAL A 170 -6.58 10.14 2.90
C VAL A 170 -7.17 9.95 1.51
N LEU A 171 -7.74 11.03 0.98
CA LEU A 171 -8.37 11.11 -0.33
C LEU A 171 -7.58 12.00 -1.29
N LEU A 172 -7.35 11.50 -2.51
CA LEU A 172 -6.81 12.29 -3.64
C LEU A 172 -7.92 12.79 -4.58
N GLU A 173 -9.06 12.13 -4.59
CA GLU A 173 -10.28 12.50 -5.31
C GLU A 173 -11.48 12.32 -4.37
N ALA A 174 -12.59 12.98 -4.68
CA ALA A 174 -13.85 12.77 -3.95
C ALA A 174 -14.32 11.31 -4.12
N LEU A 175 -14.94 10.78 -3.07
CA LEU A 175 -15.59 9.47 -3.13
C LEU A 175 -16.77 9.51 -4.11
N THR A 176 -17.04 8.40 -4.75
CA THR A 176 -18.18 8.22 -5.65
C THR A 176 -19.50 8.44 -4.90
N SER A 177 -20.44 9.14 -5.53
CA SER A 177 -21.74 9.47 -4.93
C SER A 177 -22.60 8.22 -4.76
N GLN A 178 -23.48 8.24 -3.74
CA GLN A 178 -24.39 7.13 -3.46
C GLN A 178 -25.29 6.81 -4.66
N GLU A 179 -25.71 7.81 -5.44
CA GLU A 179 -26.52 7.63 -6.65
C GLU A 179 -25.79 6.81 -7.73
N LEU A 180 -24.52 7.13 -7.99
CA LEU A 180 -23.69 6.38 -8.94
C LEU A 180 -23.42 4.95 -8.44
N ILE A 181 -23.23 4.78 -7.14
CA ILE A 181 -23.10 3.46 -6.52
C ILE A 181 -24.39 2.65 -6.69
N THR A 182 -25.55 3.25 -6.40
CA THR A 182 -26.87 2.62 -6.58
C THR A 182 -27.10 2.22 -8.04
N LYS A 183 -26.62 3.02 -9.00
CA LYS A 183 -26.64 2.65 -10.43
C LYS A 183 -25.80 1.39 -10.72
N TYR A 184 -24.65 1.23 -10.08
CA TYR A 184 -23.84 0.03 -10.20
C TYR A 184 -24.46 -1.19 -9.49
N LEU A 185 -25.14 -0.97 -8.36
CA LEU A 185 -25.74 -2.03 -7.54
C LEU A 185 -27.13 -2.49 -8.00
N ASN A 186 -27.90 -1.65 -8.69
CA ASN A 186 -29.28 -1.96 -9.11
C ASN A 186 -29.39 -2.94 -10.30
N ASN A 187 -28.27 -3.39 -10.87
CA ASN A 187 -28.27 -4.37 -11.94
C ASN A 187 -28.47 -5.78 -11.36
N GLN A 188 -29.73 -6.17 -11.12
CA GLN A 188 -30.40 -7.49 -10.96
C GLN A 188 -29.62 -8.73 -10.41
N ASN A 189 -28.32 -8.84 -10.60
CA ASN A 189 -27.42 -9.82 -9.96
C ASN A 189 -26.81 -9.19 -8.70
N ASN A 190 -27.07 -9.73 -7.52
CA ASN A 190 -26.60 -9.15 -6.25
C ASN A 190 -25.13 -9.50 -5.93
N TYR A 191 -24.16 -9.23 -6.82
CA TYR A 191 -22.75 -9.33 -6.46
C TYR A 191 -22.19 -7.97 -6.02
N LEU A 192 -21.89 -7.84 -4.73
CA LEU A 192 -21.28 -6.63 -4.18
C LEU A 192 -19.82 -6.54 -4.63
N ILE A 193 -19.53 -5.60 -5.52
CA ILE A 193 -18.16 -5.18 -5.77
C ILE A 193 -17.63 -4.60 -4.47
N ASP A 194 -16.60 -5.25 -3.92
CA ASP A 194 -15.96 -4.83 -2.68
C ASP A 194 -15.35 -3.44 -2.88
N SER A 195 -16.06 -2.39 -2.49
CA SER A 195 -15.64 -1.00 -2.54
C SER A 195 -15.63 -0.44 -1.13
N TRP A 196 -14.72 0.49 -0.87
CA TRP A 196 -14.60 1.16 0.41
C TRP A 196 -15.58 2.32 0.51
N TYR A 197 -16.30 2.39 1.63
CA TYR A 197 -17.25 3.45 1.99
C TYR A 197 -16.94 4.03 3.37
N LEU A 198 -17.49 5.21 3.65
CA LEU A 198 -17.27 5.87 4.94
C LEU A 198 -17.80 5.04 6.13
N SER A 199 -18.84 4.23 5.93
CA SER A 199 -19.36 3.29 6.93
C SER A 199 -18.34 2.20 7.30
N ASN A 200 -17.38 1.86 6.42
CA ASN A 200 -16.30 0.91 6.73
C ASN A 200 -15.35 1.39 7.83
N ILE A 201 -15.40 2.68 8.21
CA ILE A 201 -14.68 3.18 9.38
C ILE A 201 -15.23 2.53 10.67
N LYS A 202 -16.55 2.38 10.76
CA LYS A 202 -17.25 1.85 11.94
C LYS A 202 -17.65 0.38 11.79
N ASN A 203 -17.17 -0.31 10.76
CA ASN A 203 -17.49 -1.72 10.55
C ASN A 203 -16.93 -2.55 11.73
N GLU A 204 -17.82 -3.13 12.53
CA GLU A 204 -17.46 -3.87 13.75
C GLU A 204 -16.56 -5.08 13.49
N ASN A 205 -16.69 -5.70 12.31
CA ASN A 205 -15.91 -6.88 11.92
C ASN A 205 -14.51 -6.50 11.42
N GLN A 206 -14.39 -5.38 10.70
CA GLN A 206 -13.13 -4.94 10.13
C GLN A 206 -13.07 -3.40 10.00
N PRO A 207 -12.82 -2.68 11.11
CA PRO A 207 -12.77 -1.22 11.07
C PRO A 207 -11.54 -0.74 10.28
N SER A 208 -11.72 0.32 9.52
CA SER A 208 -10.63 0.96 8.78
C SER A 208 -9.80 1.86 9.71
N ILE A 209 -8.65 1.36 10.14
CA ILE A 209 -7.80 2.00 11.17
C ILE A 209 -7.02 3.22 10.65
N MET A 210 -6.47 3.11 9.44
CA MET A 210 -5.67 4.15 8.76
C MET A 210 -6.06 4.20 7.27
N PRO A 211 -7.30 4.60 6.91
CA PRO A 211 -7.80 4.48 5.55
C PRO A 211 -7.07 5.39 4.57
N ILE A 212 -6.51 4.78 3.52
CA ILE A 212 -5.83 5.47 2.42
C ILE A 212 -6.46 4.92 1.15
N ILE A 213 -7.18 5.78 0.43
CA ILE A 213 -8.17 5.33 -0.53
C ILE A 213 -7.66 5.52 -1.96
N SER A 214 -7.82 4.50 -2.79
CA SER A 214 -7.52 4.62 -4.22
C SER A 214 -8.48 5.61 -4.89
N PRO A 215 -8.00 6.47 -5.80
CA PRO A 215 -8.87 7.33 -6.59
C PRO A 215 -9.72 6.51 -7.56
N LYS A 216 -10.93 7.02 -7.85
CA LYS A 216 -11.96 6.46 -8.75
C LYS A 216 -12.57 5.14 -8.27
N PHE A 217 -13.86 4.99 -8.55
CA PHE A 217 -14.62 3.76 -8.31
C PHE A 217 -14.03 2.55 -9.06
N PRO A 218 -13.98 1.35 -8.46
CA PRO A 218 -14.35 1.05 -7.08
C PRO A 218 -13.21 1.41 -6.13
N GLU A 219 -13.48 2.28 -5.17
CA GLU A 219 -12.49 2.75 -4.22
C GLU A 219 -12.00 1.61 -3.32
N GLN A 220 -10.69 1.50 -3.11
CA GLN A 220 -10.07 0.50 -2.26
C GLN A 220 -9.31 1.18 -1.13
N ASN A 221 -9.46 0.68 0.10
CA ASN A 221 -8.51 1.01 1.16
C ASN A 221 -7.21 0.21 0.93
N VAL A 222 -6.17 0.87 0.43
CA VAL A 222 -4.87 0.23 0.15
C VAL A 222 -4.07 -0.11 1.43
N ALA A 223 -4.51 0.42 2.57
CA ALA A 223 -3.94 0.22 3.90
C ALA A 223 -4.76 -0.76 4.77
N PHE A 224 -5.54 -1.63 4.14
CA PHE A 224 -6.45 -2.58 4.81
C PHE A 224 -5.79 -3.57 5.80
N ASN A 225 -4.47 -3.76 5.73
CA ASN A 225 -3.73 -4.63 6.66
C ASN A 225 -3.22 -3.90 7.91
N ILE A 226 -3.27 -2.55 7.94
CA ILE A 226 -2.85 -1.77 9.11
C ILE A 226 -3.84 -2.02 10.26
N ASN A 227 -3.32 -2.37 11.43
CA ASN A 227 -4.09 -2.53 12.67
C ASN A 227 -3.66 -1.47 13.69
N GLU A 228 -4.31 -1.41 14.86
CA GLU A 228 -4.00 -0.40 15.88
C GLU A 228 -2.55 -0.47 16.37
N TYR A 229 -1.97 -1.66 16.48
CA TYR A 229 -0.58 -1.84 16.88
C TYR A 229 0.39 -1.26 15.85
N THR A 230 0.26 -1.66 14.59
CA THR A 230 1.16 -1.18 13.54
C THR A 230 0.97 0.30 13.25
N LYS A 231 -0.27 0.81 13.33
CA LYS A 231 -0.57 2.26 13.32
C LYS A 231 0.18 2.99 14.42
N SER A 232 0.18 2.47 15.66
CA SER A 232 0.88 3.14 16.77
C SER A 232 2.39 3.29 16.50
N ILE A 233 3.01 2.28 15.89
CA ILE A 233 4.43 2.32 15.51
C ILE A 233 4.66 3.28 14.35
N ILE A 234 3.80 3.27 13.33
CA ILE A 234 3.87 4.21 12.20
C ILE A 234 3.79 5.65 12.71
N LEU A 235 2.80 5.95 13.56
CA LEU A 235 2.61 7.28 14.14
C LEU A 235 3.79 7.68 15.02
N ARG A 236 4.31 6.78 15.86
CA ARG A 236 5.50 7.03 16.68
C ARG A 236 6.71 7.43 15.84
N GLU A 237 7.02 6.67 14.79
CA GLU A 237 8.19 6.96 13.96
C GLU A 237 7.97 8.20 13.07
N THR A 238 6.74 8.43 12.60
CA THR A 238 6.37 9.65 11.83
C THR A 238 6.50 10.89 12.72
N LYS A 239 6.03 10.81 13.98
CA LYS A 239 6.13 11.88 14.96
C LYS A 239 7.58 12.21 15.32
N LYS A 240 8.41 11.19 15.58
CA LYS A 240 9.87 11.39 15.79
C LYS A 240 10.53 12.11 14.62
N ALA A 241 10.19 11.74 13.38
CA ALA A 241 10.70 12.40 12.19
C ALA A 241 10.24 13.86 12.13
N SER A 242 8.95 14.13 12.39
CA SER A 242 8.39 15.49 12.48
C SER A 242 9.12 16.34 13.53
N ASP A 243 9.37 15.79 14.72
CA ASP A 243 10.03 16.51 15.81
C ASP A 243 11.51 16.84 15.49
N HIS A 244 12.21 15.98 14.73
CA HIS A 244 13.55 16.32 14.21
C HIS A 244 13.53 17.53 13.28
N PHE A 245 12.50 17.69 12.45
CA PHE A 245 12.33 18.88 11.62
C PHE A 245 11.87 20.11 12.40
N LYS A 246 11.06 19.95 13.45
CA LYS A 246 10.64 21.08 14.32
C LYS A 246 11.83 21.73 15.02
N ASN A 247 12.84 20.94 15.40
CA ASN A 247 14.06 21.40 16.05
C ASN A 247 15.21 21.67 15.07
N LEU A 248 14.91 21.75 13.76
CA LEU A 248 15.93 21.92 12.73
C LEU A 248 16.42 23.37 12.67
N ASN A 249 17.72 23.56 12.86
CA ASN A 249 18.40 24.76 12.38
C ASN A 249 18.86 24.47 10.95
N HIS A 250 18.44 25.28 9.97
CA HIS A 250 18.75 25.06 8.55
C HIS A 250 20.26 25.02 8.26
N ASN A 251 21.09 25.66 9.08
CA ASN A 251 22.56 25.59 8.98
C ASN A 251 23.13 24.20 9.35
N ASN A 252 22.33 23.33 9.97
CA ASN A 252 22.73 21.99 10.42
C ASN A 252 22.26 20.86 9.48
N LEU A 253 21.74 21.19 8.30
CA LEU A 253 21.33 20.21 7.28
C LEU A 253 22.54 19.55 6.60
N THR A 254 23.32 18.78 7.36
CA THR A 254 24.47 18.02 6.86
C THR A 254 24.07 16.59 6.48
N LYS A 255 24.90 15.92 5.67
CA LYS A 255 24.76 14.49 5.37
C LYS A 255 24.68 13.64 6.66
N GLU A 256 25.45 14.02 7.66
CA GLU A 256 25.49 13.35 8.95
C GLU A 256 24.18 13.50 9.72
N TRP A 257 23.57 14.69 9.70
CA TRP A 257 22.26 14.92 10.31
C TRP A 257 21.23 13.95 9.74
N TRP A 258 21.09 13.90 8.41
CA TRP A 258 20.17 12.97 7.73
C TRP A 258 20.39 11.51 8.12
N GLN A 259 21.65 11.07 8.20
CA GLN A 259 21.99 9.70 8.56
C GLN A 259 21.74 9.37 10.03
N LYS A 260 21.91 10.33 10.94
CA LYS A 260 21.72 10.17 12.38
C LYS A 260 20.27 10.39 12.85
N THR A 261 19.45 11.09 12.07
CA THR A 261 18.05 11.38 12.41
C THR A 261 17.08 10.57 11.54
N ILE A 262 16.73 11.09 10.36
CA ILE A 262 15.67 10.59 9.49
C ILE A 262 16.02 9.20 8.96
N PHE A 263 17.22 8.99 8.40
CA PHE A 263 17.61 7.72 7.77
C PHE A 263 18.40 6.78 8.69
N LYS A 264 18.47 7.08 10.00
CA LYS A 264 19.07 6.19 10.99
C LYS A 264 18.33 4.86 11.00
N LYS A 265 19.08 3.77 10.79
CA LYS A 265 18.54 2.40 10.89
C LYS A 265 18.14 2.13 12.33
N ILE A 266 16.93 1.61 12.52
CA ILE A 266 16.44 1.21 13.83
C ILE A 266 17.27 0.05 14.38
N ASN A 267 17.60 0.10 15.67
CA ASN A 267 18.22 -1.01 16.38
C ASN A 267 17.19 -1.61 17.34
N TYR A 268 16.41 -2.56 16.85
CA TYR A 268 15.31 -3.18 17.61
C TYR A 268 15.80 -3.87 18.89
N LYS A 269 17.06 -4.35 18.92
CA LYS A 269 17.68 -4.98 20.10
C LYS A 269 17.79 -4.04 21.29
N LEU A 270 17.89 -2.73 21.04
CA LEU A 270 17.93 -1.71 22.08
C LEU A 270 16.54 -1.22 22.48
N ILE A 271 15.51 -1.53 21.68
CA ILE A 271 14.14 -1.03 21.87
C ILE A 271 13.30 -2.06 22.62
N TYR A 272 13.49 -3.35 22.33
CA TYR A 272 12.70 -4.43 22.90
C TYR A 272 13.56 -5.36 23.74
N LYS A 273 13.03 -5.79 24.89
CA LYS A 273 13.70 -6.70 25.82
C LYS A 273 13.57 -8.16 25.42
N HIS A 274 12.51 -8.50 24.69
CA HIS A 274 12.15 -9.87 24.33
C HIS A 274 11.90 -9.97 22.83
N PHE A 275 12.21 -11.14 22.26
CA PHE A 275 12.08 -11.40 20.83
C PHE A 275 11.54 -12.81 20.61
N ILE A 276 10.73 -12.97 19.57
CA ILE A 276 10.32 -14.28 19.06
C ILE A 276 11.00 -14.50 17.73
N LEU A 277 11.81 -15.56 17.64
CA LEU A 277 12.42 -15.99 16.38
C LEU A 277 11.50 -17.01 15.71
N VAL A 278 10.94 -16.64 14.56
CA VAL A 278 10.15 -17.56 13.74
C VAL A 278 10.99 -18.01 12.55
N ILE A 279 11.29 -19.31 12.49
CA ILE A 279 12.07 -19.91 11.41
C ILE A 279 11.12 -20.74 10.52
N CYS A 280 11.14 -20.46 9.23
CA CYS A 280 10.45 -21.27 8.22
C CYS A 280 11.49 -22.12 7.50
N THR A 281 11.43 -23.44 7.67
CA THR A 281 12.31 -24.39 6.99
C THR A 281 11.54 -25.15 5.90
N VAL A 282 12.17 -25.36 4.76
CA VAL A 282 11.62 -26.16 3.65
C VAL A 282 12.68 -27.20 3.26
N PRO A 283 12.37 -28.52 3.25
CA PRO A 283 13.34 -29.55 2.93
C PRO A 283 13.89 -29.45 1.50
N ILE A 284 15.20 -29.63 1.35
CA ILE A 284 15.94 -29.45 0.09
C ILE A 284 15.58 -30.50 -0.99
N LYS A 285 15.21 -31.74 -0.61
CA LYS A 285 14.85 -32.81 -1.57
C LYS A 285 13.63 -32.48 -2.45
N ILE A 286 12.86 -31.46 -2.08
CA ILE A 286 11.72 -30.99 -2.87
C ILE A 286 12.16 -30.01 -3.96
N LYS A 287 13.37 -29.41 -3.89
CA LYS A 287 13.84 -28.37 -4.82
C LYS A 287 14.01 -28.81 -6.27
N GLU A 288 14.40 -30.05 -6.53
CA GLU A 288 14.59 -30.55 -7.91
C GLU A 288 13.27 -30.95 -8.59
N ASN A 289 12.24 -31.29 -7.80
CA ASN A 289 10.88 -31.53 -8.29
C ASN A 289 9.98 -30.28 -8.27
N ILE A 290 10.53 -29.09 -7.96
CA ILE A 290 9.78 -27.80 -7.91
C ILE A 290 9.17 -27.44 -9.26
N ASN A 291 9.71 -27.92 -10.38
CA ASN A 291 9.13 -27.63 -11.68
C ASN A 291 7.81 -28.40 -11.95
N ASN A 292 7.54 -29.50 -11.24
CA ASN A 292 6.43 -30.40 -11.58
C ASN A 292 5.32 -30.50 -10.52
N TYR A 293 5.52 -30.07 -9.28
CA TYR A 293 4.47 -30.11 -8.25
C TYR A 293 4.10 -28.71 -7.73
N PHE A 294 3.08 -28.14 -8.36
CA PHE A 294 2.37 -26.95 -7.89
C PHE A 294 1.76 -27.18 -6.49
N GLY A 295 2.06 -26.26 -5.56
CA GLY A 295 1.18 -25.89 -4.45
C GLY A 295 1.37 -26.62 -3.12
N ASN A 296 1.97 -25.95 -2.12
CA ASN A 296 1.30 -25.66 -0.82
C ASN A 296 2.22 -25.23 0.33
N PHE A 297 3.55 -25.26 0.21
CA PHE A 297 4.42 -24.80 1.31
C PHE A 297 5.27 -23.59 0.90
N LYS A 298 4.77 -22.39 1.22
CA LYS A 298 5.47 -21.13 0.98
C LYS A 298 5.53 -20.34 2.28
N CYS A 299 6.72 -19.96 2.71
CA CYS A 299 6.90 -19.06 3.87
C CYS A 299 6.08 -17.75 3.76
N GLY A 300 5.61 -17.38 2.57
CA GLY A 300 4.62 -16.33 2.38
C GLY A 300 3.28 -16.56 3.09
N LEU A 301 2.73 -17.78 3.05
CA LEU A 301 1.51 -18.14 3.79
C LEU A 301 1.73 -18.01 5.30
N LEU A 302 2.90 -18.43 5.78
CA LEU A 302 3.30 -18.26 7.18
C LEU A 302 3.31 -16.78 7.56
N LYS A 303 3.88 -15.88 6.74
CA LYS A 303 3.86 -14.43 7.01
C LYS A 303 2.43 -13.89 7.17
N THR A 304 1.51 -14.30 6.29
CA THR A 304 0.10 -13.91 6.38
C THR A 304 -0.56 -14.42 7.66
N LYS A 305 -0.38 -15.71 7.98
CA LYS A 305 -0.93 -16.31 9.21
C LYS A 305 -0.35 -15.65 10.46
N LEU A 306 0.96 -15.40 10.50
CA LEU A 306 1.62 -14.69 11.59
C LEU A 306 1.02 -13.30 11.81
N ARG A 307 0.77 -12.52 10.76
CA ARG A 307 0.10 -11.21 10.91
C ARG A 307 -1.28 -11.36 11.54
N LEU A 308 -2.09 -12.32 11.09
CA LEU A 308 -3.44 -12.53 11.63
C LEU A 308 -3.39 -12.93 13.12
N MET A 309 -2.53 -13.88 13.48
CA MET A 309 -2.32 -14.28 14.87
C MET A 309 -1.86 -13.11 15.75
N LEU A 310 -0.90 -12.30 15.29
CA LEU A 310 -0.41 -11.13 16.02
C LEU A 310 -1.49 -10.06 16.17
N LYS A 311 -2.36 -9.88 15.16
CA LYS A 311 -3.51 -8.98 15.23
C LYS A 311 -4.49 -9.44 16.32
N GLU A 312 -4.93 -10.69 16.28
CA GLU A 312 -5.86 -11.27 17.27
C GLU A 312 -5.29 -11.20 18.69
N TRP A 313 -4.00 -11.52 18.85
CA TRP A 313 -3.30 -11.43 20.13
C TRP A 313 -3.28 -10.01 20.69
N THR A 314 -2.99 -9.02 19.85
CA THR A 314 -3.01 -7.59 20.23
C THR A 314 -4.42 -7.15 20.65
N GLU A 315 -5.45 -7.53 19.88
CA GLU A 315 -6.84 -7.19 20.18
C GLU A 315 -7.30 -7.79 21.51
N LYS A 316 -6.92 -9.04 21.78
CA LYS A 316 -7.21 -9.71 23.06
C LYS A 316 -6.56 -8.97 24.25
N ILE A 317 -5.27 -8.64 24.15
CA ILE A 317 -4.55 -7.92 25.21
C ILE A 317 -5.17 -6.54 25.47
N ASN A 318 -5.54 -5.81 24.42
CA ASN A 318 -6.17 -4.49 24.59
C ASN A 318 -7.54 -4.58 25.27
N ARG A 319 -8.34 -5.62 24.97
CA ARG A 319 -9.60 -5.88 25.68
C ARG A 319 -9.36 -6.19 27.16
N GLU A 320 -8.35 -6.99 27.48
CA GLU A 320 -7.99 -7.34 28.85
C GLU A 320 -7.46 -6.13 29.64
N LYS A 321 -6.62 -5.28 29.03
CA LYS A 321 -6.19 -4.00 29.63
C LYS A 321 -7.36 -3.08 29.95
N ASN A 322 -8.34 -2.99 29.07
CA ASN A 322 -9.52 -2.15 29.29
C ASN A 322 -10.43 -2.71 30.40
N ARG A 323 -10.38 -4.02 30.67
CA ARG A 323 -11.07 -4.65 31.80
C ARG A 323 -10.34 -4.47 33.13
N ILE A 324 -9.01 -4.49 33.11
CA ILE A 324 -8.16 -4.30 34.30
C ILE A 324 -7.73 -2.83 34.35
N ARG A 325 -8.64 -1.94 34.79
CA ARG A 325 -8.27 -0.54 35.10
C ARG A 325 -7.23 -0.54 36.21
N GLY A 326 -5.95 -0.36 35.87
CA GLY A 326 -4.88 -0.16 36.86
C GLY A 326 -3.50 -0.73 36.52
N ILE A 327 -3.33 -1.55 35.49
CA ILE A 327 -2.01 -2.14 35.16
C ILE A 327 -1.61 -1.81 33.73
N SER A 328 -0.63 -0.91 33.58
CA SER A 328 -0.01 -0.60 32.28
C SER A 328 1.04 -1.66 31.89
N CYS A 329 0.61 -2.86 31.52
CA CYS A 329 1.53 -3.85 30.93
C CYS A 329 1.80 -3.52 29.45
N ASN A 330 2.81 -2.72 29.19
CA ASN A 330 3.30 -2.42 27.85
C ASN A 330 4.04 -3.62 27.24
N PHE A 331 3.29 -4.61 26.74
CA PHE A 331 3.83 -5.66 25.86
C PHE A 331 4.00 -5.10 24.45
N TRP A 332 5.25 -5.03 23.99
CA TRP A 332 5.60 -4.65 22.62
C TRP A 332 6.42 -5.78 21.99
N ILE A 333 6.11 -6.16 20.74
CA ILE A 333 6.86 -7.15 19.93
C ILE A 333 7.77 -6.45 18.92
#